data_AF-A0A7K2YW86-F1
#
_entry.id   AF-A0A7K2YW86-F1
#
_cell.length_a   1.000
_cell.length_b   1.000
_cell.length_c   1.000
_cell.angle_alpha   90.00
_cell.angle_beta   90.00
_cell.angle_gamma   90.00
#
_symmetry.space_group_name_H-M   'P 1'
#
loop_
_entity.id
_entity.type
_entity.pdbx_description
1 polymer ?
#
loop_
_entity_poly.entity_id
_entity_poly.type
_entity_poly.pdbx_seq_one_letter_code
_entity_poly.pdbx_strand_id
1 'polypeptide(L)'
;MSSRIPTPPAGKPSVALRVDVSAFTKESGAVADRLRHLSEARLKAPLTARQETSPSRARAGLELAQCLADLAAAVEGEPLREVPDLGVFVVGDQVAVTSGDLARALAPLPADHVLIMQDGERETAGDLVRRAREVVKVLSAAI
;
A
#
# COMPACT_ATOMS: atom_id res chain seq x y z
N MET A 1 -52.70 -35.45 -1.18
CA MET A 1 -51.46 -35.31 -1.98
C MET A 1 -50.71 -34.09 -1.48
N SER A 2 -49.83 -34.26 -0.48
CA SER A 2 -49.02 -33.15 0.09
C SER A 2 -47.60 -33.24 -0.49
N SER A 3 -47.27 -32.32 -1.38
CA SER A 3 -45.92 -32.17 -1.92
C SER A 3 -45.06 -31.36 -0.94
N ARG A 4 -44.01 -31.97 -0.40
CA ARG A 4 -42.98 -31.27 0.38
C ARG A 4 -41.97 -30.67 -0.59
N ILE A 5 -41.82 -29.35 -0.57
CA ILE A 5 -40.73 -28.65 -1.26
C ILE A 5 -39.43 -28.96 -0.50
N PRO A 6 -38.38 -29.50 -1.14
CA PRO A 6 -37.08 -29.67 -0.49
C PRO A 6 -36.41 -28.31 -0.31
N THR A 7 -36.11 -27.97 0.94
CA THR A 7 -35.28 -26.82 1.28
C THR A 7 -33.85 -27.07 0.79
N PRO A 8 -33.22 -26.14 0.05
CA PRO A 8 -31.83 -26.29 -0.34
C PRO A 8 -30.92 -26.29 0.90
N PRO A 9 -29.81 -27.05 0.90
CA PRO A 9 -28.89 -27.07 2.02
C PRO A 9 -28.28 -25.68 2.20
N ALA A 10 -28.34 -25.16 3.43
CA ALA A 10 -27.61 -23.97 3.83
C ALA A 10 -26.11 -24.25 3.65
N GLY A 11 -25.55 -23.77 2.53
CA GLY A 11 -24.10 -23.74 2.34
C GLY A 11 -23.50 -22.94 3.48
N LYS A 12 -22.56 -23.53 4.22
CA LYS A 12 -21.79 -22.81 5.23
C LYS A 12 -21.15 -21.60 4.54
N PRO A 13 -21.20 -20.39 5.13
CA PRO A 13 -20.42 -19.28 4.59
C PRO A 13 -18.97 -19.74 4.59
N SER A 14 -18.40 -19.91 3.40
CA SER A 14 -16.95 -20.01 3.25
C SER A 14 -16.43 -18.72 3.83
N VAL A 15 -15.76 -18.80 4.99
CA VAL A 15 -15.14 -17.63 5.61
C VAL A 15 -14.02 -17.24 4.66
N ALA A 16 -14.31 -16.32 3.74
CA ALA A 16 -13.32 -15.83 2.81
C ALA A 16 -12.16 -15.27 3.64
N LEU A 17 -10.98 -15.86 3.45
CA LEU A 17 -9.80 -15.48 4.23
C LEU A 17 -9.54 -13.99 3.96
N ARG A 18 -9.60 -13.17 5.00
CA ARG A 18 -9.27 -11.75 4.88
C ARG A 18 -7.84 -11.60 4.42
N VAL A 19 -7.56 -10.52 3.69
CA VAL A 19 -6.20 -10.20 3.28
C VAL A 19 -5.33 -9.92 4.52
N ASP A 20 -4.16 -10.53 4.57
CA ASP A 20 -3.19 -10.28 5.64
C ASP A 20 -2.26 -9.12 5.25
N VAL A 21 -2.39 -8.00 5.95
CA VAL A 21 -1.59 -6.79 5.75
C VAL A 21 -0.37 -6.71 6.69
N SER A 22 -0.18 -7.67 7.60
CA SER A 22 0.82 -7.57 8.68
C SER A 22 2.26 -7.43 8.17
N ALA A 23 2.63 -8.21 7.15
CA ALA A 23 3.95 -8.14 6.54
C ALA A 23 4.17 -6.79 5.84
N PHE A 24 3.15 -6.27 5.16
CA PHE A 24 3.20 -4.96 4.54
C PHE A 24 3.39 -3.85 5.57
N THR A 25 2.56 -3.82 6.63
CA THR A 25 2.66 -2.81 7.70
C THR A 25 4.03 -2.83 8.40
N LYS A 26 4.60 -4.02 8.61
CA LYS A 26 5.93 -4.15 9.20
C LYS A 26 7.01 -3.61 8.27
N GLU A 27 6.96 -3.93 6.98
CA GLU A 27 7.92 -3.48 5.97
C GLU A 27 7.85 -1.95 5.78
N SER A 28 6.65 -1.39 5.61
CA SER A 28 6.46 0.05 5.45
C SER A 28 6.86 0.84 6.70
N GLY A 29 6.53 0.33 7.89
CA GLY A 29 6.94 0.93 9.16
C GLY A 29 8.46 1.01 9.31
N ALA A 30 9.17 -0.06 8.96
CA ALA A 30 10.64 -0.06 8.99
C ALA A 30 11.26 0.95 8.01
N VAL A 31 10.67 1.13 6.83
CA VAL A 31 11.10 2.15 5.86
C VAL A 31 10.86 3.56 6.41
N ALA A 32 9.66 3.83 6.93
CA ALA A 32 9.31 5.10 7.55
C ALA A 32 10.28 5.45 8.68
N ASP A 33 10.56 4.49 9.56
CA ASP A 33 11.49 4.67 10.68
C ASP A 33 12.92 4.96 10.19
N ARG A 34 13.42 4.24 9.18
CA ARG A 34 14.74 4.54 8.62
C ARG A 34 14.82 5.97 8.09
N LEU A 35 13.82 6.41 7.33
CA LEU A 35 13.77 7.77 6.78
C LEU A 35 13.81 8.84 7.89
N ARG A 36 13.07 8.65 8.99
CA ARG A 36 13.07 9.56 10.16
C ARG A 36 14.44 9.72 10.82
N HIS A 37 15.29 8.70 10.72
CA HIS A 37 16.62 8.70 11.35
C HIS A 37 17.74 9.19 10.41
N LEU A 38 17.44 9.51 9.16
CA LEU A 38 18.43 10.07 8.23
C LEU A 38 18.65 11.56 8.50
N SER A 39 19.91 11.98 8.53
CA SER A 39 20.28 13.40 8.51
C SER A 39 19.80 14.08 7.21
N GLU A 40 19.61 15.39 7.24
CA GLU A 40 19.24 16.19 6.05
C GLU A 40 20.14 15.95 4.83
N ALA A 41 21.47 15.93 5.04
CA ALA A 41 22.43 15.68 3.96
C ALA A 41 22.20 14.31 3.29
N ARG A 42 21.89 13.27 4.08
CA ARG A 42 21.58 11.92 3.57
C ARG A 42 20.22 11.86 2.87
N LEU A 43 19.23 12.59 3.38
CA LEU A 43 17.91 12.71 2.76
C LEU A 43 17.98 13.39 1.39
N LYS A 44 18.81 14.43 1.27
CA LYS A 44 19.05 15.16 0.01
C LYS A 44 19.98 14.42 -0.95
N ALA A 45 20.79 13.49 -0.46
CA ALA A 45 21.68 12.70 -1.31
C ALA A 45 20.89 11.75 -2.24
N PRO A 46 21.42 11.47 -3.45
CA PRO A 46 20.78 10.58 -4.41
C PRO A 46 20.62 9.16 -3.84
N LEU A 47 19.55 8.50 -4.27
CA LEU A 47 19.20 7.14 -3.85
C LEU A 47 20.29 6.15 -4.27
N THR A 48 20.78 6.27 -5.51
CA THR A 48 21.93 5.49 -6.01
C THR A 48 23.06 6.40 -6.48
N ALA A 49 24.29 6.15 -5.99
CA ALA A 49 25.45 6.97 -6.34
C ALA A 49 25.95 6.78 -7.79
N ARG A 50 25.43 5.77 -8.52
CA ARG A 50 25.87 5.43 -9.88
C ARG A 50 25.02 6.03 -11.00
N GLN A 51 23.92 6.71 -10.66
CA GLN A 51 23.02 7.32 -11.65
C GLN A 51 22.86 8.80 -11.33
N GLU A 52 23.38 9.65 -12.21
CA GLU A 52 23.32 11.12 -12.10
C GLU A 52 21.89 11.66 -12.02
N THR A 53 20.92 10.93 -12.55
CA THR A 53 19.49 11.27 -12.57
C THR A 53 18.70 10.63 -11.43
N SER A 54 19.35 9.94 -10.49
CA SER A 54 18.66 9.26 -9.38
C SER A 54 18.01 10.28 -8.44
N PRO A 55 16.72 10.11 -8.08
CA PRO A 55 16.07 11.01 -7.14
C PRO A 55 16.78 10.99 -5.78
N SER A 56 16.62 12.06 -5.00
CA SER A 56 17.06 12.05 -3.60
C SER A 56 16.27 11.01 -2.79
N ARG A 57 16.81 10.57 -1.66
CA ARG A 57 16.08 9.66 -0.75
C ARG A 57 14.76 10.24 -0.29
N ALA A 58 14.73 11.55 0.01
CA ALA A 58 13.50 12.24 0.37
C ALA A 58 12.51 12.29 -0.80
N ARG A 59 12.98 12.55 -2.02
CA ARG A 59 12.09 12.55 -3.19
C ARG A 59 11.51 11.16 -3.45
N ALA A 60 12.32 10.11 -3.37
CA ALA A 60 11.87 8.74 -3.52
C ALA A 60 10.89 8.32 -2.41
N GLY A 61 11.09 8.80 -1.17
CA GLY A 61 10.14 8.60 -0.08
C GLY A 61 8.79 9.30 -0.31
N LEU A 62 8.79 10.52 -0.86
CA LEU A 62 7.57 11.25 -1.20
C LEU A 62 6.83 10.55 -2.36
N GLU A 63 7.56 10.09 -3.37
CA GLU A 63 6.99 9.29 -4.47
C GLU A 63 6.39 7.97 -3.98
N LEU A 64 7.04 7.30 -3.03
CA LEU A 64 6.44 6.14 -2.35
C LEU A 64 5.16 6.53 -1.61
N ALA A 65 5.17 7.64 -0.86
CA ALA A 65 4.01 8.09 -0.13
C ALA A 65 2.82 8.38 -1.07
N GLN A 66 3.07 9.02 -2.21
CA GLN A 66 2.07 9.25 -3.26
C GLN A 66 1.53 7.92 -3.80
N CYS A 67 2.41 6.99 -4.18
CA CYS A 67 1.97 5.71 -4.71
C CYS A 67 1.08 4.96 -3.73
N LEU A 68 1.41 4.96 -2.44
CA LEU A 68 0.58 4.33 -1.40
C LEU A 68 -0.77 5.03 -1.21
N ALA A 69 -0.81 6.36 -1.28
CA ALA A 69 -2.05 7.12 -1.23
C ALA A 69 -2.95 6.83 -2.44
N ASP A 70 -2.38 6.70 -3.63
CA ASP A 70 -3.12 6.37 -4.85
C ASP A 70 -3.72 4.96 -4.75
N LEU A 71 -2.95 4.00 -4.23
CA LEU A 71 -3.46 2.65 -3.98
C LEU A 71 -4.59 2.66 -2.95
N ALA A 72 -4.47 3.43 -1.87
CA ALA A 72 -5.51 3.55 -0.85
C ALA A 72 -6.81 4.12 -1.45
N ALA A 73 -6.70 5.22 -2.22
CA ALA A 73 -7.83 5.82 -2.91
C ALA A 73 -8.50 4.84 -3.88
N ALA A 74 -7.72 4.04 -4.62
CA ALA A 74 -8.26 3.00 -5.49
C ALA A 74 -9.03 1.92 -4.72
N VAL A 75 -8.53 1.48 -3.55
CA VAL A 75 -9.26 0.52 -2.69
C VAL A 75 -10.57 1.12 -2.15
N GLU A 76 -10.54 2.41 -1.79
CA GLU A 76 -11.70 3.11 -1.23
C GLU A 76 -12.71 3.57 -2.28
N GLY A 77 -12.35 3.51 -3.58
CA GLY A 77 -13.17 4.06 -4.67
C GLY A 77 -13.23 5.59 -4.66
N GLU A 78 -12.22 6.24 -4.07
CA GLU A 78 -12.13 7.68 -3.90
C GLU A 78 -11.25 8.32 -5.00
N PRO A 79 -11.43 9.61 -5.30
CA PRO A 79 -10.55 10.33 -6.21
C PRO A 79 -9.08 10.37 -5.74
N LEU A 80 -8.14 10.35 -6.70
CA LEU A 80 -6.73 10.57 -6.38
C LEU A 80 -6.52 11.96 -5.79
N ARG A 81 -5.61 12.02 -4.82
CA ARG A 81 -5.20 13.26 -4.16
C ARG A 81 -3.69 13.32 -4.10
N GLU A 82 -3.14 14.50 -4.37
CA GLU A 82 -1.71 14.73 -4.27
C GLU A 82 -1.29 14.75 -2.79
N VAL A 83 -0.25 13.99 -2.47
CA VAL A 83 0.46 14.07 -1.19
C VAL A 83 1.36 15.30 -1.26
N PRO A 84 1.13 16.33 -0.41
CA PRO A 84 1.87 17.58 -0.52
C PRO A 84 3.35 17.39 -0.20
N ASP A 85 4.24 18.12 -0.87
CA ASP A 85 5.64 18.21 -0.43
C ASP A 85 5.75 19.15 0.78
N LEU A 86 5.93 18.57 1.97
CA LEU A 86 6.06 19.30 3.23
C LEU A 86 7.52 19.41 3.69
N GLY A 87 8.48 19.02 2.84
CA GLY A 87 9.91 19.07 3.12
C GLY A 87 10.53 17.75 3.59
N VAL A 88 11.86 17.68 3.53
CA VAL A 88 12.60 16.40 3.62
C VAL A 88 12.44 15.64 4.94
N PHE A 89 12.18 16.32 6.06
CA PHE A 89 12.13 15.68 7.38
C PHE A 89 10.82 14.95 7.65
N VAL A 90 9.74 15.30 6.95
CA VAL A 90 8.41 14.71 7.19
C VAL A 90 8.17 13.47 6.33
N VAL A 91 9.05 13.16 5.37
CA VAL A 91 8.83 12.11 4.39
C VAL A 91 8.60 10.73 5.03
N GLY A 92 9.28 10.44 6.14
CA GLY A 92 9.05 9.22 6.90
C GLY A 92 7.64 9.15 7.50
N ASP A 93 7.11 10.29 7.96
CA ASP A 93 5.73 10.37 8.47
C ASP A 93 4.70 10.26 7.36
N GLN A 94 4.96 10.85 6.20
CA GLN A 94 4.08 10.73 5.04
C GLN A 94 3.96 9.27 4.59
N VAL A 95 5.08 8.53 4.52
CA VAL A 95 5.07 7.09 4.23
C VAL A 95 4.30 6.30 5.30
N ALA A 96 4.48 6.62 6.59
CA ALA A 96 3.76 5.95 7.67
C ALA A 96 2.24 6.18 7.59
N VAL A 97 1.81 7.41 7.30
CA VAL A 97 0.39 7.76 7.17
C VAL A 97 -0.23 7.03 5.98
N THR A 98 0.34 7.18 4.78
CA THR A 98 -0.26 6.62 3.56
C THR A 98 -0.22 5.09 3.53
N SER A 99 0.82 4.46 4.09
CA SER A 99 0.80 3.00 4.29
C SER A 99 -0.24 2.56 5.32
N GLY A 100 -0.47 3.34 6.38
CA GLY A 100 -1.50 3.07 7.38
C GLY A 100 -2.91 3.17 6.80
N ASP A 101 -3.15 4.16 5.94
CA ASP A 101 -4.42 4.34 5.23
C ASP A 101 -4.68 3.17 4.26
N LEU A 102 -3.68 2.78 3.45
CA LEU A 102 -3.78 1.61 2.59
C LEU A 102 -4.06 0.32 3.38
N ALA A 103 -3.34 0.10 4.49
CA ALA A 103 -3.56 -1.07 5.35
C ALA A 103 -4.97 -1.08 5.95
N ARG A 104 -5.49 0.08 6.36
CA ARG A 104 -6.85 0.24 6.90
C ARG A 104 -7.92 -0.06 5.84
N ALA A 105 -7.73 0.42 4.61
CA ALA A 105 -8.64 0.17 3.50
C ALA A 105 -8.68 -1.31 3.11
N LEU A 106 -7.53 -2.00 3.15
CA LEU A 106 -7.40 -3.41 2.77
C LEU A 106 -7.85 -4.41 3.84
N ALA A 107 -7.55 -4.16 5.11
CA ALA A 107 -7.82 -5.09 6.22
C ALA A 107 -9.23 -5.70 6.31
N PRO A 108 -10.34 -4.98 5.97
CA PRO A 108 -11.67 -5.58 5.99
C PRO A 108 -11.96 -6.51 4.80
N LEU A 109 -11.16 -6.47 3.74
CA LEU A 109 -11.46 -7.16 2.48
C LEU A 109 -11.04 -8.64 2.50
N PRO A 110 -11.85 -9.53 1.89
CA PRO A 110 -11.39 -10.86 1.48
C PRO A 110 -10.18 -10.79 0.55
N ALA A 111 -9.27 -11.76 0.63
CA ALA A 111 -8.09 -11.81 -0.23
C ALA A 111 -8.43 -11.91 -1.74
N ASP A 112 -9.55 -12.56 -2.07
CA ASP A 112 -10.08 -12.72 -3.43
C ASP A 112 -11.02 -11.59 -3.86
N HIS A 113 -11.21 -10.55 -3.02
CA HIS A 113 -12.01 -9.40 -3.38
C HIS A 113 -11.41 -8.69 -4.59
N VAL A 114 -12.22 -8.54 -5.64
CA VAL A 114 -11.81 -7.89 -6.89
C VAL A 114 -11.97 -6.39 -6.76
N LEU A 115 -10.85 -5.67 -6.92
CA LEU A 115 -10.76 -4.22 -6.98
C LEU A 115 -10.69 -3.79 -8.45
N ILE A 116 -11.34 -2.67 -8.77
CA ILE A 116 -11.20 -2.02 -10.08
C ILE A 116 -10.19 -0.90 -9.91
N MET A 117 -9.03 -1.08 -10.54
CA MET A 117 -7.95 -0.11 -10.52
C MET A 117 -8.28 1.07 -11.44
N GLN A 118 -7.53 2.17 -11.31
CA GLN A 118 -7.82 3.41 -12.03
C GLN A 118 -7.66 3.31 -13.56
N ASP A 119 -6.82 2.40 -14.03
CA ASP A 119 -6.65 2.05 -15.43
C ASP A 119 -7.75 1.09 -15.95
N GLY A 120 -8.71 0.72 -15.09
CA GLY A 120 -9.77 -0.24 -15.39
C GLY A 120 -9.33 -1.69 -15.22
N GLU A 121 -8.07 -1.95 -14.85
CA GLU A 121 -7.58 -3.29 -14.59
C GLU A 121 -8.23 -3.89 -13.34
N ARG A 122 -8.35 -5.21 -13.34
CA ARG A 122 -8.92 -5.95 -12.21
C ARG A 122 -7.81 -6.63 -11.43
N GLU A 123 -7.70 -6.29 -10.16
CA GLU A 123 -6.69 -6.86 -9.26
C GLU A 123 -7.38 -7.39 -8.00
N THR A 124 -6.88 -8.49 -7.42
CA THR A 124 -7.39 -8.96 -6.14
C THR A 124 -6.78 -8.15 -4.99
N ALA A 125 -7.46 -8.04 -3.85
CA ALA A 125 -6.87 -7.42 -2.66
C ALA A 125 -5.55 -8.07 -2.24
N GLY A 126 -5.42 -9.39 -2.41
CA GLY A 126 -4.17 -10.12 -2.17
C GLY A 126 -3.03 -9.73 -3.14
N ASP A 127 -3.34 -9.59 -4.43
CA ASP A 127 -2.38 -9.12 -5.43
C ASP A 127 -1.93 -7.68 -5.13
N LEU A 128 -2.88 -6.81 -4.75
CA LEU A 128 -2.57 -5.43 -4.42
C LEU A 128 -1.64 -5.31 -3.21
N VAL A 129 -1.82 -6.13 -2.17
CA VAL A 129 -0.87 -6.20 -1.04
C VAL A 129 0.51 -6.63 -1.50
N ARG A 130 0.59 -7.64 -2.38
CA ARG A 130 1.88 -8.10 -2.93
C ARG A 130 2.57 -6.98 -3.71
N ARG A 131 1.84 -6.28 -4.58
CA ARG A 131 2.33 -5.13 -5.33
C ARG A 131 2.79 -4.00 -4.41
N ALA A 132 1.99 -3.62 -3.42
CA ALA A 132 2.36 -2.58 -2.46
C ALA A 132 3.67 -2.91 -1.73
N ARG A 133 3.87 -4.18 -1.35
CA ARG A 133 5.13 -4.64 -0.76
C ARG A 133 6.30 -4.57 -1.72
N GLU A 134 6.10 -4.89 -3.00
CA GLU A 134 7.14 -4.76 -4.02
C GLU A 134 7.63 -3.31 -4.14
N VAL A 135 6.70 -2.34 -4.15
CA VAL A 135 7.04 -0.91 -4.20
C VAL A 135 7.82 -0.48 -2.93
N VAL A 136 7.38 -0.91 -1.74
CA VAL A 136 8.09 -0.63 -0.48
C VAL A 136 9.51 -1.23 -0.48
N LYS A 137 9.68 -2.45 -1.00
CA LYS A 137 10.97 -3.14 -1.06
C LYS A 137 11.98 -2.43 -1.95
N VAL A 138 11.53 -1.82 -3.05
CA VAL A 138 12.41 -1.04 -3.95
C VAL A 138 13.08 0.09 -3.17
N LEU A 139 12.31 0.88 -2.40
CA LEU A 139 12.91 1.94 -1.58
C LEU A 139 13.74 1.35 -0.44
N SER A 140 13.24 0.32 0.25
CA SER A 140 13.96 -0.33 1.36
C SER A 140 15.34 -0.86 0.96
N ALA A 141 15.54 -1.29 -0.28
CA ALA A 141 16.81 -1.81 -0.75
C ALA A 141 17.86 -0.70 -0.97
N ALA A 142 17.43 0.57 -1.01
CA ALA A 142 18.26 1.69 -1.41
C ALA A 142 18.50 2.75 -0.31
N ILE A 143 17.86 2.58 0.86
CA ILE A 143 18.04 3.43 2.06
C ILE A 143 18.70 2.68 3.21
#